data_AF-A0AAD2FMN9-F1
#
_entry.id   AF-A0AAD2FMN9-F1
#
_cell.length_a   1.000
_cell.length_b   1.000
_cell.length_c   1.000
_cell.angle_alpha   90.00
_cell.angle_beta   90.00
_cell.angle_gamma   90.00
#
_symmetry.space_group_name_H-M   'P 1'
#
loop_
_entity.id
_entity.type
_entity.pdbx_description
1 polymer ?
#
loop_
_entity_poly.entity_id
_entity_poly.type
_entity_poly.pdbx_seq_one_letter_code
_entity_poly.pdbx_strand_id
1 'polypeptide(L)'
;MFSSNTQSSSQPEFKSHAVAQSYNNKAASCIDDGRYEHAIRYLAKAFQLSSHSSDGTQSPPTNFGGHSLQACLRYSRSSFSSQDLEKQLSSDKKDSSEGFIHRVPLRISTHFIDMPMGSLFSFILTYNMALAHHLSAMGETKENQRRRKLQKALKLYELSYRWHVQEEMNCLAFSMIIANNLSEIHRVANNERKRQMCLQNLLSTMMYVHMVDYNRGGEVGEMDGFVQNTSPLILKGQCAGAA
;
A
#
# COMPACT_ATOMS: atom_id res chain seq x y z
N MET A 1 -56.80 8.18 -19.56
CA MET A 1 -55.71 9.13 -19.25
C MET A 1 -55.15 8.74 -17.90
N PHE A 2 -54.07 7.95 -17.86
CA PHE A 2 -53.31 7.66 -16.64
C PHE A 2 -51.95 8.33 -16.80
N SER A 3 -51.72 9.40 -16.04
CA SER A 3 -50.43 10.09 -16.01
C SER A 3 -49.51 9.37 -15.02
N SER A 4 -48.60 8.58 -15.56
CA SER A 4 -47.53 7.95 -14.80
C SER A 4 -46.47 9.00 -14.46
N ASN A 5 -46.43 9.42 -13.20
CA ASN A 5 -45.44 10.34 -12.67
C ASN A 5 -44.24 9.54 -12.11
N THR A 6 -43.25 9.27 -12.96
CA THR A 6 -41.99 8.62 -12.57
C THR A 6 -41.01 9.67 -12.06
N GLN A 7 -41.02 9.93 -10.75
CA GLN A 7 -39.94 10.68 -10.09
C GLN A 7 -38.68 9.79 -9.97
N SER A 8 -37.64 10.16 -10.72
CA SER A 8 -36.30 9.61 -10.64
C SER A 8 -35.62 10.04 -9.33
N SER A 9 -35.46 9.11 -8.38
CA SER A 9 -34.82 9.33 -7.08
C SER A 9 -33.40 8.74 -6.97
N SER A 10 -32.63 8.72 -8.06
CA SER A 10 -31.35 7.97 -8.15
C SER A 10 -30.07 8.79 -7.86
N GLN A 11 -30.16 9.90 -7.13
CA GLN A 11 -29.02 10.82 -6.90
C GLN A 11 -28.22 10.74 -5.56
N PRO A 12 -28.54 9.94 -4.52
CA PRO A 12 -27.75 9.94 -3.28
C PRO A 12 -26.44 9.12 -3.34
N GLU A 13 -26.41 8.00 -4.07
CA GLU A 13 -25.32 7.02 -3.93
C GLU A 13 -23.99 7.42 -4.57
N PHE A 14 -24.03 8.00 -5.77
CA PHE A 14 -22.82 8.43 -6.50
C PHE A 14 -21.95 9.38 -5.67
N LYS A 15 -22.58 10.31 -4.95
CA LYS A 15 -21.87 11.27 -4.09
C LYS A 15 -21.07 10.60 -2.97
N SER A 16 -21.43 9.40 -2.51
CA SER A 16 -20.70 8.70 -1.44
C SER A 16 -19.31 8.23 -1.90
N HIS A 17 -19.21 7.67 -3.11
CA HIS A 17 -17.96 7.13 -3.64
C HIS A 17 -16.92 8.21 -3.87
N ALA A 18 -17.29 9.32 -4.54
CA ALA A 18 -16.39 10.44 -4.74
C ALA A 18 -15.86 11.02 -3.43
N VAL A 19 -16.71 11.12 -2.40
CA VAL A 19 -16.31 11.62 -1.08
C VAL A 19 -15.36 10.65 -0.37
N ALA A 20 -15.63 9.34 -0.44
CA ALA A 20 -14.74 8.33 0.14
C ALA A 20 -13.35 8.34 -0.54
N GLN A 21 -13.29 8.43 -1.86
CA GLN A 21 -12.04 8.52 -2.63
C GLN A 21 -11.28 9.82 -2.32
N SER A 22 -12.00 10.94 -2.15
CA SER A 22 -11.42 12.20 -1.69
C SER A 22 -10.79 12.05 -0.31
N TYR A 23 -11.44 11.35 0.63
CA TYR A 23 -10.87 11.07 1.95
C TYR A 23 -9.62 10.19 1.87
N ASN A 24 -9.56 9.20 0.97
CA ASN A 24 -8.34 8.43 0.74
C ASN A 24 -7.16 9.34 0.32
N ASN A 25 -7.38 10.23 -0.64
CA ASN A 25 -6.32 11.14 -1.11
C ASN A 25 -5.89 12.16 -0.04
N LYS A 26 -6.83 12.63 0.79
CA LYS A 26 -6.51 13.46 1.97
C LYS A 26 -5.67 12.68 2.99
N ALA A 27 -5.99 11.40 3.22
CA ALA A 27 -5.22 10.54 4.10
C ALA A 27 -3.80 10.31 3.56
N ALA A 28 -3.66 10.07 2.26
CA ALA A 28 -2.38 9.94 1.59
C ALA A 28 -1.50 11.19 1.79
N SER A 29 -2.08 12.38 1.61
CA SER A 29 -1.37 13.65 1.89
C SER A 29 -0.96 13.76 3.38
N CYS A 30 -1.83 13.34 4.30
CA CYS A 30 -1.48 13.29 5.72
C CYS A 30 -0.34 12.29 6.03
N ILE A 31 -0.22 11.20 5.27
CA ILE A 31 0.88 10.23 5.42
C ILE A 31 2.20 10.87 4.97
N ASP A 32 2.22 11.55 3.82
CA ASP A 32 3.40 12.27 3.34
C ASP A 32 3.88 13.31 4.37
N ASP A 33 2.94 14.05 4.97
CA ASP A 33 3.22 15.09 5.98
C ASP A 33 3.62 14.53 7.36
N GLY A 34 3.65 13.20 7.55
CA GLY A 34 3.87 12.57 8.85
C GLY A 34 2.72 12.72 9.86
N ARG A 35 1.54 13.18 9.42
CA ARG A 35 0.33 13.37 10.23
C ARG A 35 -0.51 12.09 10.30
N TYR A 36 0.09 10.99 10.74
CA TYR A 36 -0.49 9.64 10.64
C TYR A 36 -1.84 9.48 11.37
N GLU A 37 -2.04 10.12 12.52
CA GLU A 37 -3.33 10.06 13.23
C GLU A 37 -4.47 10.74 12.46
N HIS A 38 -4.19 11.79 11.69
CA HIS A 38 -5.17 12.40 10.79
C HIS A 38 -5.47 11.49 9.60
N ALA A 39 -4.45 10.83 9.05
CA ALA A 39 -4.62 9.85 7.99
C ALA A 39 -5.56 8.71 8.42
N ILE A 40 -5.34 8.14 9.60
CA ILE A 40 -6.18 7.06 10.17
C ILE A 40 -7.65 7.51 10.28
N ARG A 41 -7.92 8.74 10.74
CA ARG A 41 -9.30 9.26 10.82
C ARG A 41 -9.94 9.42 9.45
N TYR A 42 -9.21 9.91 8.46
CA TYR A 42 -9.73 10.05 7.10
C TYR A 42 -10.01 8.68 6.45
N LEU A 43 -9.13 7.70 6.64
CA LEU A 43 -9.33 6.34 6.14
C LEU A 43 -10.52 5.67 6.83
N ALA A 44 -10.71 5.86 8.13
CA ALA A 44 -11.88 5.35 8.84
C ALA A 44 -13.19 5.93 8.29
N LYS A 45 -13.23 7.24 7.98
CA LYS A 45 -14.37 7.88 7.32
C LYS A 45 -14.61 7.33 5.91
N ALA A 46 -13.54 7.12 5.15
CA ALA A 46 -13.64 6.53 3.81
C ALA A 46 -14.22 5.11 3.85
N PHE A 47 -13.81 4.29 4.84
CA PHE A 47 -14.38 2.96 5.06
C PHE A 47 -15.87 3.02 5.37
N GLN A 48 -16.29 3.86 6.31
CA GLN A 48 -17.71 4.02 6.68
C GLN A 48 -18.56 4.36 5.46
N LEU A 49 -18.10 5.30 4.62
CA LEU A 49 -18.82 5.68 3.41
C LEU A 49 -18.86 4.56 2.36
N SER A 50 -17.79 3.77 2.24
CA SER A 50 -17.74 2.65 1.29
C SER A 50 -18.60 1.45 1.69
N SER A 51 -18.84 1.24 2.99
CA SER A 51 -19.64 0.12 3.51
C SER A 51 -21.14 0.27 3.27
N HIS A 52 -21.63 1.50 3.03
CA HIS A 52 -23.06 1.76 2.84
C HIS A 52 -23.53 1.59 1.38
N SER A 53 -22.64 1.22 0.45
CA SER A 53 -22.95 1.15 -0.99
C SER A 53 -23.00 -0.28 -1.54
N SER A 54 -23.02 -1.31 -0.70
CA SER A 54 -22.91 -2.72 -1.11
C SER A 54 -24.25 -3.42 -1.37
N ASP A 55 -25.29 -2.69 -1.78
CA ASP A 55 -26.58 -3.30 -2.16
C ASP A 55 -26.50 -3.94 -3.57
N GLY A 56 -25.91 -5.14 -3.61
CA GLY A 56 -26.36 -6.28 -4.41
C GLY A 56 -26.29 -6.22 -5.94
N THR A 57 -25.92 -5.11 -6.58
CA THR A 57 -26.21 -4.93 -8.01
C THR A 57 -24.95 -4.69 -8.85
N GLN A 58 -24.58 -5.75 -9.57
CA GLN A 58 -23.67 -5.82 -10.71
C GLN A 58 -22.19 -5.56 -10.45
N SER A 59 -21.39 -6.61 -10.64
CA SER A 59 -19.95 -6.52 -10.80
C SER A 59 -19.61 -5.50 -11.89
N PRO A 60 -18.77 -4.49 -11.58
CA PRO A 60 -18.38 -3.50 -12.57
C PRO A 60 -17.68 -4.20 -13.75
N PRO A 61 -17.86 -3.70 -14.98
CA PRO A 61 -17.22 -4.27 -16.16
C PRO A 61 -15.70 -4.28 -15.98
N THR A 62 -15.12 -5.48 -15.98
CA THR A 62 -13.72 -5.80 -15.65
C THR A 62 -12.66 -5.24 -16.62
N ASN A 63 -13.04 -4.38 -17.59
CA ASN A 63 -12.18 -4.01 -18.71
C ASN A 63 -11.80 -2.52 -18.83
N PHE A 64 -12.12 -1.66 -17.85
CA PHE A 64 -11.60 -0.29 -17.87
C PHE A 64 -10.15 -0.24 -17.34
N GLY A 65 -9.18 -0.25 -18.27
CA GLY A 65 -7.74 -0.30 -17.99
C GLY A 65 -7.17 0.83 -17.12
N GLY A 66 -7.95 1.87 -16.83
CA GLY A 66 -7.59 2.95 -15.91
C GLY A 66 -7.66 2.60 -14.42
N HIS A 67 -8.42 1.56 -14.05
CA HIS A 67 -8.67 1.20 -12.63
C HIS A 67 -7.78 0.07 -12.12
N SER A 68 -6.58 -0.11 -12.67
CA SER A 68 -5.68 -1.12 -12.15
C SER A 68 -4.97 -0.63 -10.87
N LEU A 69 -4.62 -1.57 -10.00
CA LEU A 69 -3.72 -1.30 -8.89
C LEU A 69 -2.39 -0.70 -9.37
N GLN A 70 -1.90 -1.15 -10.54
CA GLN A 70 -0.70 -0.62 -11.16
C GLN A 70 -0.85 0.85 -11.57
N ALA A 71 -2.01 1.26 -12.09
CA ALA A 71 -2.28 2.67 -12.40
C ALA A 71 -2.29 3.54 -11.13
N CYS A 72 -2.90 3.06 -10.04
CA CYS A 72 -2.88 3.76 -8.75
C CYS A 72 -1.44 3.88 -8.22
N LEU A 73 -0.63 2.83 -8.30
CA LEU A 73 0.77 2.84 -7.86
C LEU A 73 1.61 3.83 -8.69
N ARG A 74 1.46 3.83 -10.02
CA ARG A 74 2.15 4.78 -10.91
C ARG A 74 1.77 6.23 -10.59
N TYR A 75 0.46 6.50 -10.47
CA TYR A 75 -0.04 7.84 -10.11
C TYR A 75 0.48 8.31 -8.75
N SER A 76 0.54 7.39 -7.77
CA SER A 76 1.03 7.70 -6.43
C SER A 76 2.50 8.08 -6.44
N ARG A 77 3.31 7.39 -7.24
CA ARG A 77 4.74 7.69 -7.43
C ARG A 77 4.94 9.02 -8.14
N SER A 78 4.20 9.29 -9.21
CA SER A 78 4.34 10.55 -9.95
C SER A 78 3.86 11.77 -9.16
N SER A 79 2.93 11.56 -8.23
CA SER A 79 2.45 12.62 -7.32
C SER A 79 3.41 12.89 -6.17
N PHE A 80 4.37 11.98 -5.92
CA PHE A 80 5.35 12.11 -4.86
C PHE A 80 6.54 12.94 -5.36
N SER A 81 6.82 14.07 -4.73
CA SER A 81 7.90 14.97 -5.15
C SER A 81 9.26 14.30 -5.00
N SER A 82 10.15 14.48 -5.99
CA SER A 82 11.55 14.03 -5.90
C SER A 82 12.26 14.57 -4.65
N GLN A 83 11.88 15.77 -4.18
CA GLN A 83 12.46 16.35 -2.95
C GLN A 83 12.08 15.58 -1.68
N ASP A 84 10.89 14.97 -1.65
CA ASP A 84 10.47 14.17 -0.50
C ASP A 84 11.13 12.79 -0.52
N LEU A 85 11.48 12.29 -1.70
CA LEU A 85 12.27 11.08 -1.85
C LEU A 85 13.71 11.30 -1.36
N GLU A 86 14.33 12.43 -1.71
CA GLU A 86 15.66 12.78 -1.19
C GLU A 86 15.65 12.95 0.33
N LYS A 87 14.59 13.51 0.92
CA LYS A 87 14.43 13.56 2.38
C LYS A 87 14.37 12.17 3.01
N GLN A 88 13.72 11.20 2.36
CA GLN A 88 13.70 9.82 2.84
C GLN A 88 15.11 9.20 2.81
N LEU A 89 15.83 9.38 1.70
CA LEU A 89 17.18 8.83 1.54
C LEU A 89 18.23 9.53 2.44
N SER A 90 18.06 10.82 2.72
CA SER A 90 19.02 11.60 3.54
C SER A 90 18.82 11.43 5.05
N SER A 91 17.62 11.09 5.50
CA SER A 91 17.35 10.78 6.90
C SER A 91 18.04 9.50 7.39
N ASP A 92 18.43 8.60 6.48
CA ASP A 92 18.96 7.26 6.80
C ASP A 92 20.48 7.21 7.07
N LYS A 93 21.19 8.34 7.02
CA LYS A 93 22.65 8.34 7.28
C LYS A 93 23.05 8.14 8.75
N LYS A 94 22.10 7.89 9.67
CA LYS A 94 22.39 7.92 11.11
C LYS A 94 22.55 6.57 11.83
N ASP A 95 22.22 5.44 11.20
CA ASP A 95 22.61 4.12 11.71
C ASP A 95 22.36 3.09 10.62
N SER A 96 23.39 2.36 10.17
CA SER A 96 23.28 1.32 9.13
C SER A 96 22.42 0.10 9.54
N SER A 97 21.71 0.19 10.67
CA SER A 97 20.89 -0.88 11.24
C SER A 97 19.39 -0.70 11.02
N GLU A 98 18.95 0.48 10.57
CA GLU A 98 17.54 0.72 10.26
C GLU A 98 17.20 0.13 8.88
N GLY A 99 16.15 -0.70 8.83
CA GLY A 99 15.69 -1.30 7.59
C GLY A 99 14.80 -0.35 6.80
N PHE A 100 14.75 -0.55 5.49
CA PHE A 100 13.98 0.28 4.58
C PHE A 100 12.48 -0.02 4.68
N ILE A 101 11.65 1.02 4.83
CA ILE A 101 10.19 0.92 4.80
C ILE A 101 9.68 1.64 3.56
N HIS A 102 8.84 1.00 2.76
CA HIS A 102 8.16 1.68 1.65
C HIS A 102 7.06 2.60 2.21
N ARG A 103 7.24 3.91 2.03
CA ARG A 103 6.42 4.95 2.68
C ARG A 103 5.36 5.59 1.79
N VAL A 104 5.23 5.18 0.53
CA VAL A 104 4.33 5.85 -0.43
C VAL A 104 2.90 5.30 -0.29
N PRO A 105 1.91 6.14 0.06
CA PRO A 105 0.51 5.73 0.08
C PRO A 105 -0.08 5.66 -1.33
N LEU A 106 -1.12 4.83 -1.51
CA LEU A 106 -1.87 4.72 -2.75
C LEU A 106 -2.89 5.84 -2.89
N ARG A 107 -2.79 6.60 -3.99
CA ARG A 107 -3.70 7.66 -4.40
C ARG A 107 -4.57 7.19 -5.57
N ILE A 108 -5.75 7.79 -5.66
CA ILE A 108 -6.68 7.61 -6.76
C ILE A 108 -6.59 8.85 -7.64
N SER A 109 -6.37 8.65 -8.95
CA SER A 109 -6.33 9.75 -9.91
C SER A 109 -7.65 10.52 -9.89
N THR A 110 -7.56 11.84 -10.01
CA THR A 110 -8.73 12.72 -10.09
C THR A 110 -9.65 12.36 -11.26
N HIS A 111 -9.09 11.77 -12.32
CA HIS A 111 -9.81 11.28 -13.50
C HIS A 111 -10.74 10.10 -13.20
N PHE A 112 -10.52 9.39 -12.09
CA PHE A 112 -11.31 8.22 -11.68
C PHE A 112 -12.15 8.50 -10.42
N ILE A 113 -12.22 9.77 -9.99
CA ILE A 113 -13.13 10.15 -8.92
C ILE A 113 -14.56 9.89 -9.38
N ASP A 114 -15.41 9.40 -8.48
CA ASP A 114 -16.82 9.05 -8.71
C ASP A 114 -17.05 7.73 -9.46
N MET A 115 -15.96 7.03 -9.85
CA MET A 115 -16.07 5.71 -10.47
C MET A 115 -16.09 4.60 -9.41
N PRO A 116 -16.99 3.60 -9.53
CA PRO A 116 -17.01 2.47 -8.62
C PRO A 116 -15.75 1.63 -8.82
N MET A 117 -14.95 1.53 -7.76
CA MET A 117 -13.68 0.80 -7.75
C MET A 117 -13.79 -0.58 -7.10
N GLY A 118 -14.97 -0.95 -6.59
CA GLY A 118 -15.24 -2.27 -6.00
C GLY A 118 -14.22 -2.68 -4.92
N SER A 119 -13.77 -3.94 -4.98
CA SER A 119 -12.80 -4.53 -4.06
C SER A 119 -11.45 -3.81 -4.04
N LEU A 120 -11.03 -3.21 -5.17
CA LEU A 120 -9.80 -2.43 -5.25
C LEU A 120 -9.81 -1.20 -4.33
N PHE A 121 -10.95 -0.55 -4.14
CA PHE A 121 -11.00 0.59 -3.23
C PHE A 121 -10.82 0.17 -1.78
N SER A 122 -11.54 -0.87 -1.35
CA SER A 122 -11.36 -1.47 -0.03
C SER A 122 -9.89 -1.83 0.20
N PHE A 123 -9.25 -2.43 -0.80
CA PHE A 123 -7.83 -2.77 -0.78
C PHE A 123 -6.92 -1.56 -0.57
N ILE A 124 -7.11 -0.50 -1.35
CA ILE A 124 -6.35 0.76 -1.23
C ILE A 124 -6.48 1.33 0.19
N LEU A 125 -7.71 1.37 0.72
CA LEU A 125 -7.97 1.86 2.07
C LEU A 125 -7.27 1.01 3.14
N THR A 126 -7.32 -0.32 3.02
CA THR A 126 -6.69 -1.25 3.98
C THR A 126 -5.17 -1.10 3.97
N TYR A 127 -4.56 -1.02 2.80
CA TYR A 127 -3.12 -0.80 2.67
C TYR A 127 -2.70 0.54 3.26
N ASN A 128 -3.36 1.64 2.89
CA ASN A 128 -3.03 2.97 3.41
C ASN A 128 -3.20 3.04 4.93
N MET A 129 -4.17 2.33 5.49
CA MET A 129 -4.38 2.23 6.94
C MET A 129 -3.26 1.43 7.61
N ALA A 130 -2.82 0.33 6.98
CA ALA A 130 -1.67 -0.45 7.45
C ALA A 130 -0.40 0.42 7.48
N LEU A 131 -0.17 1.18 6.41
CA LEU A 131 0.95 2.08 6.26
C LEU A 131 0.95 3.18 7.31
N ALA A 132 -0.18 3.87 7.50
CA ALA A 132 -0.31 4.92 8.51
C ALA A 132 -0.03 4.38 9.93
N HIS A 133 -0.54 3.19 10.27
CA HIS A 133 -0.23 2.56 11.56
C HIS A 133 1.24 2.17 11.69
N HIS A 134 1.86 1.64 10.63
CA HIS A 134 3.27 1.26 10.63
C HIS A 134 4.16 2.48 10.88
N LEU A 135 4.00 3.53 10.08
CA LEU A 135 4.80 4.75 10.19
C LEU A 135 4.55 5.49 11.52
N SER A 136 3.29 5.51 12.01
CA SER A 136 2.95 6.04 13.34
C SER A 136 3.62 5.27 14.48
N ALA A 137 3.90 3.97 14.30
CA ALA A 137 4.60 3.17 15.30
C ALA A 137 6.11 3.46 15.31
N MET A 138 6.71 3.77 14.16
CA MET A 138 8.14 4.06 14.05
C MET A 138 8.53 5.34 14.81
N GLY A 139 7.64 6.33 14.87
CA GLY A 139 7.84 7.56 15.66
C GLY A 139 7.38 7.48 17.12
N GLU A 140 6.93 6.32 17.60
CA GLU A 140 6.33 6.17 18.93
C GLU A 140 7.38 5.84 20.01
N THR A 141 7.41 6.64 21.09
CA THR A 141 8.36 6.44 22.20
C THR A 141 7.84 5.43 23.22
N LYS A 142 6.52 5.29 23.35
CA LYS A 142 5.91 4.38 24.32
C LYS A 142 5.78 2.97 23.74
N GLU A 143 6.56 2.03 24.27
CA GLU A 143 6.60 0.63 23.80
C GLU A 143 5.21 -0.01 23.64
N ASN A 144 4.33 0.18 24.63
CA ASN A 144 2.98 -0.38 24.59
C ASN A 144 2.13 0.19 23.45
N GLN A 145 2.29 1.47 23.13
CA GLN A 145 1.57 2.12 22.03
C GLN A 145 2.17 1.69 20.67
N ARG A 146 3.50 1.64 20.59
CA ARG A 146 4.24 1.13 19.43
C ARG A 146 3.79 -0.28 19.06
N ARG A 147 3.80 -1.19 20.03
CA ARG A 147 3.36 -2.59 19.86
C ARG A 147 1.91 -2.69 19.36
N ARG A 148 0.99 -1.89 19.92
CA ARG A 148 -0.42 -1.88 19.50
C ARG A 148 -0.58 -1.39 18.06
N LYS A 149 0.15 -0.34 17.66
CA LYS A 149 0.13 0.19 16.29
C LYS A 149 0.72 -0.83 15.30
N LEU A 150 1.86 -1.46 15.62
CA LEU A 150 2.47 -2.52 14.81
C LEU A 150 1.55 -3.74 14.64
N GLN A 151 0.85 -4.16 15.70
CA GLN A 151 -0.12 -5.26 15.61
C GLN A 151 -1.28 -4.94 14.68
N LYS A 152 -1.76 -3.69 14.66
CA LYS A 152 -2.78 -3.24 13.70
C LYS A 152 -2.23 -3.24 12.28
N ALA A 153 -1.05 -2.66 12.07
CA ALA A 153 -0.39 -2.64 10.77
C ALA A 153 -0.20 -4.06 10.21
N LEU A 154 0.30 -5.00 11.03
CA LEU A 154 0.49 -6.40 10.66
C LEU A 154 -0.81 -7.03 10.13
N LYS A 155 -1.90 -6.94 10.91
CA LYS A 155 -3.20 -7.51 10.52
C LYS A 155 -3.75 -6.91 9.23
N LEU A 156 -3.56 -5.60 9.03
CA LEU A 156 -4.02 -4.89 7.83
C LEU A 156 -3.17 -5.23 6.60
N TYR A 157 -1.85 -5.37 6.74
CA TYR A 157 -0.99 -5.86 5.66
C TYR A 157 -1.32 -7.30 5.27
N GLU A 158 -1.53 -8.19 6.24
CA GLU A 158 -1.95 -9.57 5.99
C GLU A 158 -3.33 -9.63 5.29
N LEU A 159 -4.27 -8.77 5.68
CA LEU A 159 -5.56 -8.64 4.99
C LEU A 159 -5.37 -8.14 3.56
N SER A 160 -4.56 -7.10 3.36
CA SER A 160 -4.26 -6.57 2.02
C SER A 160 -3.62 -7.64 1.15
N TYR A 161 -2.65 -8.39 1.66
CA TYR A 161 -2.01 -9.48 0.93
C TYR A 161 -2.99 -10.56 0.49
N ARG A 162 -3.92 -10.96 1.37
CA ARG A 162 -4.95 -11.95 1.02
C ARG A 162 -5.84 -11.46 -0.12
N TRP A 163 -6.28 -10.21 -0.09
CA TRP A 163 -7.05 -9.63 -1.18
C TRP A 163 -6.27 -9.54 -2.49
N HIS A 164 -4.99 -9.16 -2.43
CA HIS A 164 -4.12 -9.15 -3.61
C HIS A 164 -4.07 -10.51 -4.31
N VAL A 165 -3.96 -11.59 -3.51
CA VAL A 165 -3.92 -12.97 -4.03
C VAL A 165 -5.30 -13.44 -4.51
N GLN A 166 -6.37 -13.16 -3.76
CA GLN A 166 -7.73 -13.62 -4.07
C GLN A 166 -8.34 -12.93 -5.30
N GLU A 167 -8.09 -11.64 -5.46
CA GLU A 167 -8.63 -10.83 -6.56
C GLU A 167 -7.72 -10.85 -7.80
N GLU A 168 -6.70 -11.73 -7.81
CA GLU A 168 -5.71 -11.86 -8.89
C GLU A 168 -5.15 -10.51 -9.37
N MET A 169 -4.89 -9.60 -8.41
CA MET A 169 -4.37 -8.28 -8.72
C MET A 169 -2.93 -8.44 -9.20
N ASN A 170 -2.73 -8.62 -10.51
CA ASN A 170 -1.44 -8.90 -11.15
C ASN A 170 -0.45 -7.71 -11.05
N CYS A 171 -0.01 -7.37 -9.84
CA CYS A 171 0.88 -6.27 -9.53
C CYS A 171 1.99 -6.73 -8.59
N LEU A 172 3.03 -7.35 -9.17
CA LEU A 172 4.19 -7.88 -8.44
C LEU A 172 4.90 -6.82 -7.59
N ALA A 173 4.96 -5.58 -8.09
CA ALA A 173 5.50 -4.45 -7.34
C ALA A 173 4.79 -4.27 -5.98
N PHE A 174 3.49 -4.58 -5.91
CA PHE A 174 2.75 -4.48 -4.68
C PHE A 174 3.03 -5.63 -3.71
N SER A 175 3.20 -6.86 -4.23
CA SER A 175 3.64 -8.00 -3.41
C SER A 175 4.99 -7.70 -2.76
N MET A 176 5.91 -7.08 -3.49
CA MET A 176 7.21 -6.62 -2.99
C MET A 176 7.06 -5.58 -1.88
N ILE A 177 6.21 -4.56 -2.09
CA ILE A 177 5.93 -3.51 -1.10
C ILE A 177 5.40 -4.12 0.22
N ILE A 178 4.40 -5.00 0.15
CA ILE A 178 3.85 -5.65 1.35
C ILE A 178 4.92 -6.51 2.02
N ALA A 179 5.64 -7.35 1.27
CA ALA A 179 6.64 -8.25 1.84
C ALA A 179 7.75 -7.48 2.56
N ASN A 180 8.23 -6.39 1.97
CA ASN A 180 9.20 -5.49 2.58
C ASN A 180 8.69 -4.84 3.87
N ASN A 181 7.47 -4.30 3.85
CA ASN A 181 6.93 -3.64 5.03
C ASN A 181 6.62 -4.64 6.16
N LEU A 182 6.20 -5.87 5.82
CA LEU A 182 6.03 -6.96 6.79
C LEU A 182 7.36 -7.42 7.39
N SER A 183 8.45 -7.51 6.61
CA SER A 183 9.76 -7.87 7.15
C SER A 183 10.23 -6.85 8.19
N GLU A 184 9.97 -5.56 7.96
CA GLU A 184 10.31 -4.52 8.93
C GLU A 184 9.50 -4.61 10.22
N ILE A 185 8.20 -4.87 10.14
CA ILE A 185 7.39 -5.14 11.34
C ILE A 185 7.94 -6.35 12.11
N HIS A 186 8.30 -7.42 11.42
CA HIS A 186 8.86 -8.61 12.06
C HIS A 186 10.26 -8.38 12.64
N ARG A 187 11.08 -7.54 12.01
CA ARG A 187 12.37 -7.10 12.56
C ARG A 187 12.17 -6.38 13.89
N VAL A 188 11.29 -5.37 13.92
CA VAL A 188 11.00 -4.59 15.14
C VAL A 188 10.37 -5.48 16.23
N ALA A 189 9.60 -6.50 15.85
CA ALA A 189 9.01 -7.47 16.77
C ALA A 189 9.95 -8.61 17.19
N ASN A 190 11.24 -8.59 16.79
CA ASN A 190 12.22 -9.66 17.02
C ASN A 190 11.75 -11.06 16.56
N ASN A 191 10.94 -11.12 15.50
CA ASN A 191 10.49 -12.37 14.89
C ASN A 191 11.32 -12.70 13.65
N GLU A 192 12.57 -13.11 13.89
CA GLU A 192 13.55 -13.32 12.82
C GLU A 192 13.10 -14.38 11.80
N ARG A 193 12.42 -15.45 12.24
CA ARG A 193 11.89 -16.47 11.34
C ARG A 193 10.90 -15.89 10.32
N LYS A 194 9.91 -15.13 10.77
CA LYS A 194 8.93 -14.54 9.85
C LYS A 194 9.55 -13.45 9.00
N ARG A 195 10.44 -12.63 9.57
CA ARG A 195 11.22 -11.65 8.81
C ARG A 195 11.97 -12.31 7.65
N GLN A 196 12.67 -13.41 7.93
CA GLN A 196 13.42 -14.17 6.94
C GLN A 196 12.52 -14.68 5.81
N MET A 197 11.35 -15.23 6.15
CA MET A 197 10.38 -15.68 5.15
C MET A 197 9.90 -14.52 4.26
N CYS A 198 9.61 -13.35 4.84
CA CYS A 198 9.23 -12.16 4.08
C CYS A 198 10.36 -11.68 3.16
N LEU A 199 11.61 -11.65 3.64
CA LEU A 199 12.77 -11.24 2.83
C LEU A 199 13.09 -12.24 1.71
N GLN A 200 12.94 -13.54 1.95
CA GLN A 200 13.08 -14.55 0.90
C GLN A 200 12.01 -14.40 -0.18
N ASN A 201 10.75 -14.17 0.22
CA ASN A 201 9.68 -13.92 -0.74
C ASN A 201 9.92 -12.64 -1.54
N LEU A 202 10.38 -11.57 -0.87
CA LEU A 202 10.76 -10.30 -1.51
C LEU A 202 11.87 -10.53 -2.54
N LEU A 203 12.96 -11.20 -2.15
CA LEU A 203 14.09 -11.48 -3.04
C LEU A 203 13.67 -12.32 -4.26
N SER A 204 12.91 -13.40 -4.06
CA SER A 204 12.40 -14.23 -5.17
C SER A 204 11.53 -13.42 -6.14
N THR A 205 10.67 -12.54 -5.61
CA THR A 205 9.82 -11.68 -6.43
C THR A 205 10.63 -10.64 -7.20
N MET A 206 11.63 -10.01 -6.55
CA MET A 206 12.56 -9.09 -7.21
C MET A 206 13.32 -9.76 -8.36
N MET A 207 13.85 -10.97 -8.12
CA MET A 207 14.56 -11.74 -9.14
C MET A 207 13.66 -12.08 -10.32
N TYR A 208 12.41 -12.48 -10.06
CA TYR A 208 11.43 -12.76 -11.10
C TYR A 208 11.07 -11.51 -11.92
N VAL A 209 10.78 -10.38 -11.26
CA VAL A 209 10.50 -9.10 -11.93
C VAL A 209 11.68 -8.68 -12.80
N HIS A 210 12.90 -8.75 -12.29
CA HIS A 210 14.10 -8.43 -13.04
C HIS A 210 14.26 -9.32 -14.29
N MET A 211 14.03 -10.62 -14.16
CA MET A 211 14.09 -11.57 -15.28
C MET A 211 13.03 -11.29 -16.36
N VAL A 212 11.82 -10.91 -15.97
CA VAL A 212 10.73 -10.62 -16.92
C VAL A 212 10.92 -9.26 -17.59
N ASP A 213 11.29 -8.23 -16.84
CA ASP A 213 11.39 -6.85 -17.34
C ASP A 213 12.66 -6.59 -18.13
N TYR A 214 13.76 -7.33 -17.90
CA TYR A 214 14.98 -7.25 -18.71
C TYR A 214 14.69 -7.42 -20.22
N ASN A 215 13.68 -8.23 -20.55
CA ASN A 215 13.27 -8.47 -21.94
C ASN A 215 12.35 -7.37 -22.52
N ARG A 216 11.81 -6.48 -21.69
CA ARG A 216 10.80 -5.49 -22.09
C ARG A 216 11.31 -4.04 -22.08
N GLY A 217 12.54 -3.79 -21.62
CA GLY A 217 13.12 -2.45 -21.56
C GLY A 217 12.33 -1.48 -20.65
N GLY A 218 11.59 -2.00 -19.68
CA GLY A 218 10.80 -1.20 -18.76
C GLY A 218 11.67 -0.49 -17.71
N GLU A 219 11.28 0.72 -17.31
CA GLU A 219 11.86 1.40 -16.15
C GLU A 219 11.58 0.59 -14.88
N VAL A 220 12.62 -0.07 -14.38
CA VAL A 220 12.61 -0.72 -13.07
C VAL A 220 12.58 0.41 -12.04
N GLY A 221 11.41 0.66 -11.44
CA GLY A 221 11.29 1.66 -10.38
C GLY A 221 12.24 1.39 -9.22
N GLU A 222 12.46 2.38 -8.36
CA GLU A 222 13.40 2.36 -7.23
C GLU A 222 13.45 1.01 -6.47
N MET A 223 14.54 0.26 -6.67
CA MET A 223 14.79 -1.05 -6.04
C MET A 223 15.76 -0.97 -4.86
N ASP A 224 16.51 0.13 -4.73
CA ASP A 224 17.66 0.21 -3.83
C ASP A 224 17.28 -0.08 -2.39
N GLY A 225 16.17 0.47 -1.90
CA GLY A 225 15.67 0.18 -0.55
C GLY A 225 15.29 -1.30 -0.35
N PHE A 226 14.73 -1.96 -1.36
CA PHE A 226 14.42 -3.39 -1.29
C PHE A 226 15.69 -4.25 -1.33
N VAL A 227 16.68 -3.85 -2.14
CA VAL A 227 18.00 -4.50 -2.20
C VAL A 227 18.72 -4.36 -0.86
N GLN A 228 18.66 -3.19 -0.22
CA GLN A 228 19.25 -2.97 1.09
C GLN A 228 18.75 -3.99 2.11
N ASN A 229 17.43 -4.17 2.20
CA ASN A 229 16.81 -5.12 3.13
C ASN A 229 17.12 -6.59 2.82
N THR A 230 17.30 -6.93 1.54
CA THR A 230 17.59 -8.31 1.10
C THR A 230 19.08 -8.62 1.01
N SER A 231 19.96 -7.61 1.04
CA SER A 231 21.41 -7.75 0.94
C SER A 231 22.03 -8.75 1.93
N PRO A 232 21.57 -8.88 3.20
CA PRO A 232 22.13 -9.87 4.11
C PRO A 232 21.87 -11.31 3.66
N LEU A 233 20.81 -11.56 2.87
CA LEU A 233 20.53 -12.88 2.31
C LEU A 233 21.49 -13.25 1.19
N ILE A 234 21.84 -12.26 0.38
CA ILE A 234 22.74 -12.42 -0.76
C ILE A 234 24.17 -12.66 -0.27
N LEU A 235 24.61 -11.89 0.73
CA LEU A 235 25.99 -11.92 1.22
C LEU A 235 26.29 -13.08 2.18
N LYS A 236 25.29 -13.58 2.93
CA LYS A 236 25.49 -14.71 3.88
C LYS A 236 25.99 -16.00 3.21
N GLY A 237 25.76 -16.18 1.91
CA GLY A 237 26.24 -17.35 1.16
C GLY A 237 27.73 -17.32 0.82
N GLN A 238 28.42 -16.19 0.95
CA GLN A 238 29.79 -16.00 0.44
C GLN A 238 30.88 -16.05 1.52
N CYS A 239 30.54 -16.03 2.81
CA CYS A 239 31.53 -15.96 3.90
C CYS A 239 31.79 -17.27 4.66
N ALA A 240 31.23 -18.41 4.23
CA ALA A 240 31.33 -19.68 4.95
C ALA A 240 32.52 -20.58 4.55
N GLY A 241 33.47 -20.11 3.73
CA GLY A 241 34.44 -20.98 3.04
C GLY A 241 35.90 -20.52 3.03
N ALA A 242 36.38 -19.80 4.05
CA ALA A 242 37.81 -19.53 4.23
C ALA A 242 38.20 -19.85 5.67
N ALA A 243 38.35 -21.14 5.97
CA ALA A 243 38.95 -21.66 7.18
C ALA A 243 39.89 -22.82 6.80
#